data_AF-A0A0A1CZQ2-F1
#
_entry.id   AF-A0A0A1CZQ2-F1
#
_cell.length_a   1.000
_cell.length_b   1.000
_cell.length_c   1.000
_cell.angle_alpha   90.00
_cell.angle_beta   90.00
_cell.angle_gamma   90.00
#
_symmetry.space_group_name_H-M   'P 1'
#
loop_
_entity.id
_entity.type
_entity.pdbx_description
1 polymer ?
#
loop_
_entity_poly.entity_id
_entity_poly.type
_entity_poly.pdbx_seq_one_letter_code
_entity_poly.pdbx_strand_id
1 'polypeptide(L)'
;MTPTGGAASSPAAADAVAAPAEEKPKAEDVPSDHKSALKSAENYDKIIPMSKDGLFAQLSSDAGDKFSEEAAQYAVDNIKADWNANALKSAKNYQDMMAMSPEGIREQLTSEHGDKYTAEQADYAVANLP
;
A
#
# COMPACT_ATOMS: atom_id res chain seq x y z
N MET A 1 4.83 58.42 2.95
CA MET A 1 4.09 58.57 1.68
C MET A 1 4.47 57.38 0.81
N THR A 2 3.57 56.41 0.68
CA THR A 2 3.60 55.34 -0.34
C THR A 2 3.40 55.95 -1.73
N PRO A 3 3.69 55.18 -2.80
CA PRO A 3 2.54 54.60 -3.48
C PRO A 3 2.63 53.09 -3.71
N THR A 4 1.42 52.54 -3.71
CA THR A 4 1.01 51.17 -4.03
C THR A 4 0.88 50.97 -5.54
N GLY A 5 0.82 49.71 -5.98
CA GLY A 5 0.36 49.27 -7.30
C GLY A 5 1.41 48.39 -7.99
N GLY A 6 1.11 47.21 -8.52
CA GLY A 6 -0.16 46.54 -8.78
C GLY A 6 0.13 45.31 -9.66
N ALA A 7 -0.78 44.35 -9.59
CA ALA A 7 -0.74 42.99 -10.14
C ALA A 7 -0.20 42.81 -11.58
N ALA A 8 0.40 41.65 -11.81
CA ALA A 8 0.29 40.93 -13.07
C ALA A 8 0.07 39.43 -12.78
N SER A 9 -1.18 39.04 -12.95
CA SER A 9 -1.69 37.68 -12.97
C SER A 9 -1.08 36.87 -14.12
N SER A 10 -0.83 35.58 -13.89
CA SER A 10 -0.67 34.58 -14.94
C SER A 10 -1.60 33.41 -14.61
N PRO A 11 -2.60 33.07 -15.46
CA PRO A 11 -3.51 31.97 -15.22
C PRO A 11 -2.91 30.68 -15.79
N ALA A 12 -2.52 29.75 -14.91
CA ALA A 12 -2.30 28.37 -15.32
C ALA A 12 -3.66 27.65 -15.33
N ALA A 13 -4.25 27.56 -16.52
CA ALA A 13 -5.29 26.58 -16.80
C ALA A 13 -4.66 25.19 -16.66
N ALA A 14 -5.00 24.49 -15.58
CA ALA A 14 -4.80 23.06 -15.45
C ALA A 14 -6.16 22.40 -15.68
N ASP A 15 -6.24 21.81 -16.86
CA ASP A 15 -7.27 20.91 -17.36
C ASP A 15 -7.71 19.93 -16.26
N ALA A 16 -8.93 20.12 -15.76
CA ALA A 16 -9.58 19.15 -14.88
C ALA A 16 -10.09 18.00 -15.75
N VAL A 17 -9.19 17.07 -16.03
CA VAL A 17 -9.52 15.78 -16.65
C VAL A 17 -10.47 15.06 -15.70
N ALA A 18 -11.71 14.87 -16.18
CA ALA A 18 -12.72 14.07 -15.53
C ALA A 18 -12.16 12.66 -15.27
N ALA A 19 -12.12 12.27 -14.00
CA ALA A 19 -11.86 10.90 -13.60
C ALA A 19 -12.93 9.99 -14.24
N PRO A 20 -12.54 8.96 -15.02
CA PRO A 20 -13.47 7.91 -15.40
C PRO A 20 -13.90 7.19 -14.12
N ALA A 21 -15.21 7.11 -13.89
CA ALA A 21 -15.78 6.27 -12.87
C ALA A 21 -15.35 4.81 -13.12
N GLU A 22 -14.68 4.20 -12.14
CA GLU A 22 -14.39 2.76 -12.13
C GLU A 22 -15.70 1.98 -12.15
N GLU A 23 -16.02 1.48 -13.34
CA GLU A 23 -17.05 0.48 -13.53
C GLU A 23 -16.50 -0.85 -13.01
N LYS A 24 -16.87 -1.22 -11.78
CA LYS A 24 -16.54 -2.54 -11.20
C LYS A 24 -16.94 -3.64 -12.19
N PRO A 25 -16.01 -4.50 -12.65
CA PRO A 25 -16.36 -5.58 -13.56
C PRO A 25 -17.31 -6.55 -12.85
N LYS A 26 -18.38 -6.94 -13.55
CA LYS A 26 -19.28 -8.04 -13.15
C LYS A 26 -18.45 -9.30 -12.88
N ALA A 27 -18.64 -9.88 -11.70
CA ALA A 27 -17.90 -11.00 -11.14
C ALA A 27 -17.95 -12.35 -11.91
N GLU A 28 -18.43 -12.39 -13.15
CA GLU A 28 -18.70 -13.66 -13.86
C GLU A 28 -17.61 -14.07 -14.87
N ASP A 29 -16.67 -13.20 -15.24
CA ASP A 29 -15.50 -13.58 -16.07
C ASP A 29 -14.20 -12.94 -15.51
N VAL A 30 -13.82 -13.35 -14.29
CA VAL A 30 -12.52 -12.96 -13.73
C VAL A 30 -11.41 -13.67 -14.52
N PRO A 31 -10.46 -12.93 -15.13
CA PRO A 31 -9.37 -13.52 -15.91
C PRO A 31 -8.56 -14.52 -15.09
N SER A 32 -7.96 -15.52 -15.75
CA SER A 32 -7.11 -16.54 -15.09
C SER A 32 -5.97 -15.91 -14.30
N ASP A 33 -5.41 -14.81 -14.79
CA ASP A 33 -4.26 -14.14 -14.18
C ASP A 33 -4.66 -13.48 -12.86
N HIS A 34 -5.87 -12.95 -12.75
CA HIS A 34 -6.40 -12.35 -11.52
C HIS A 34 -6.60 -13.41 -10.43
N LYS A 35 -7.10 -14.59 -10.81
CA LYS A 35 -7.22 -15.74 -9.89
C LYS A 35 -5.85 -16.24 -9.43
N SER A 36 -4.87 -16.22 -10.33
CA SER A 36 -3.49 -16.64 -10.03
C SER A 36 -2.81 -15.63 -9.10
N ALA A 37 -2.98 -14.34 -9.35
CA ALA A 37 -2.50 -13.26 -8.49
C ALA A 37 -3.12 -13.34 -7.09
N LEU A 38 -4.44 -13.55 -6.98
CA LEU A 38 -5.11 -13.74 -5.70
C LEU A 38 -4.52 -14.93 -4.92
N LYS A 39 -4.29 -16.06 -5.60
CA LYS A 39 -3.69 -17.23 -4.96
C LYS A 39 -2.24 -17.00 -4.53
N SER A 40 -1.47 -16.22 -5.30
CA SER A 40 -0.11 -15.84 -4.91
C SER A 40 -0.16 -14.91 -3.68
N ALA A 41 -1.07 -13.93 -3.68
CA ALA A 41 -1.32 -13.03 -2.56
C ALA A 41 -1.65 -13.79 -1.26
N GLU A 42 -2.56 -14.78 -1.33
CA GLU A 42 -2.90 -15.65 -0.20
C GLU A 42 -1.74 -16.50 0.29
N ASN A 43 -0.77 -16.83 -0.57
CA ASN A 43 0.43 -17.54 -0.16
C ASN A 43 1.37 -16.57 0.56
N TYR A 44 1.62 -15.39 0.01
CA TYR A 44 2.46 -14.36 0.63
C TYR A 44 1.97 -14.01 2.04
N ASP A 45 0.67 -13.73 2.21
CA ASP A 45 0.08 -13.39 3.51
C ASP A 45 0.34 -14.45 4.61
N LYS A 46 0.47 -15.72 4.22
CA LYS A 46 0.78 -16.83 5.15
C LYS A 46 2.24 -16.88 5.55
N ILE A 47 3.16 -16.49 4.68
CA ILE A 47 4.61 -16.71 4.85
C ILE A 47 5.36 -15.45 5.27
N ILE A 48 4.95 -14.29 4.76
CA ILE A 48 5.65 -13.02 4.94
C ILE A 48 4.60 -11.95 5.30
N PRO A 49 4.72 -11.29 6.46
CA PRO A 49 3.84 -10.18 6.78
C PRO A 49 4.17 -9.00 5.86
N MET A 50 3.20 -8.64 5.02
CA MET A 50 3.30 -7.48 4.13
C MET A 50 2.10 -6.55 4.35
N SER A 51 2.32 -5.27 4.06
CA SER A 51 1.21 -4.33 3.89
C SER A 51 0.47 -4.61 2.59
N LYS A 52 -0.69 -3.97 2.43
CA LYS A 52 -1.45 -4.04 1.19
C LYS A 52 -0.64 -3.52 -0.01
N ASP A 53 0.03 -2.38 0.16
CA ASP A 53 0.83 -1.74 -0.89
C ASP A 53 2.12 -2.53 -1.18
N GLY A 54 2.74 -3.09 -0.14
CA GLY A 54 3.90 -3.98 -0.28
C GLY A 54 3.53 -5.25 -1.05
N LEU A 55 2.38 -5.85 -0.74
CA LEU A 55 1.90 -7.04 -1.45
C LEU A 55 1.54 -6.72 -2.92
N PHE A 56 0.90 -5.59 -3.17
CA PHE A 56 0.64 -5.12 -4.54
C PHE A 56 1.95 -4.99 -5.32
N ALA A 57 2.94 -4.28 -4.76
CA ALA A 57 4.23 -4.08 -5.39
C ALA A 57 4.97 -5.41 -5.62
N GLN A 58 4.88 -6.36 -4.69
CA GLN A 58 5.49 -7.68 -4.83
C GLN A 58 4.88 -8.46 -6.01
N LEU A 59 3.54 -8.44 -6.14
CA LEU A 59 2.83 -9.16 -7.20
C LEU A 59 3.08 -8.55 -8.58
N SER A 60 3.18 -7.22 -8.67
CA SER A 60 3.42 -6.51 -9.93
C SER A 60 4.90 -6.34 -10.30
N SER A 61 5.82 -6.59 -9.37
CA SER A 61 7.26 -6.40 -9.59
C SER A 61 7.83 -7.34 -10.66
N ASP A 62 8.71 -6.80 -11.50
CA ASP A 62 9.58 -7.57 -12.41
C ASP A 62 10.50 -8.58 -11.68
N ALA A 63 10.77 -8.39 -10.40
CA ALA A 63 11.55 -9.35 -9.61
C ALA A 63 10.67 -10.37 -8.85
N GLY A 64 9.35 -10.13 -8.78
CA GLY A 64 8.37 -10.97 -8.13
C GLY A 64 7.60 -11.85 -9.11
N ASP A 65 6.28 -11.80 -9.06
CA ASP A 65 5.39 -12.63 -9.88
C ASP A 65 5.10 -12.05 -11.27
N LYS A 66 5.39 -10.76 -11.51
CA LYS A 66 5.18 -10.08 -12.79
C LYS A 66 3.71 -10.09 -13.27
N PHE A 67 2.76 -10.08 -12.34
CA PHE A 67 1.36 -9.89 -12.71
C PHE A 67 1.14 -8.48 -13.25
N SER A 68 0.13 -8.30 -14.10
CA SER A 68 -0.30 -6.95 -14.48
C SER A 68 -0.77 -6.18 -13.25
N GLU A 69 -0.70 -4.85 -13.30
CA GLU A 69 -1.20 -4.00 -12.21
C GLU A 69 -2.67 -4.28 -11.92
N GLU A 70 -3.50 -4.53 -12.94
CA GLU A 70 -4.91 -4.90 -12.75
C GLU A 70 -5.08 -6.22 -11.99
N ALA A 71 -4.29 -7.25 -12.30
CA ALA A 71 -4.36 -8.54 -11.62
C ALA A 71 -3.83 -8.45 -10.18
N ALA A 72 -2.76 -7.69 -9.95
CA ALA A 72 -2.22 -7.42 -8.61
C ALA A 72 -3.22 -6.61 -7.78
N GLN A 73 -3.84 -5.59 -8.36
CA GLN A 73 -4.88 -4.78 -7.71
C GLN A 73 -6.07 -5.64 -7.33
N TYR A 74 -6.57 -6.47 -8.26
CA TYR A 74 -7.62 -7.43 -7.99
C TYR A 74 -7.26 -8.35 -6.82
N ALA A 75 -6.02 -8.85 -6.77
CA ALA A 75 -5.57 -9.73 -5.71
C ALA A 75 -5.62 -9.05 -4.33
N VAL A 76 -5.05 -7.85 -4.20
CA VAL A 76 -5.02 -7.13 -2.91
C VAL A 76 -6.40 -6.61 -2.47
N ASP A 77 -7.33 -6.41 -3.41
CA ASP A 77 -8.70 -6.02 -3.11
C ASP A 77 -9.61 -7.18 -2.70
N ASN A 78 -9.30 -8.40 -3.16
CA ASN A 78 -10.12 -9.59 -2.92
C ASN A 78 -9.53 -10.56 -1.87
N ILE A 79 -8.27 -10.38 -1.50
CA ILE A 79 -7.66 -11.17 -0.42
C ILE A 79 -8.30 -10.85 0.92
N LYS A 80 -8.48 -11.88 1.74
CA LYS A 80 -8.88 -11.75 3.15
C LYS A 80 -7.64 -11.78 4.03
N ALA A 81 -6.94 -10.65 4.11
CA ALA A 81 -5.77 -10.48 4.96
C ALA A 81 -6.12 -9.66 6.21
N ASP A 82 -5.48 -9.99 7.33
CA ASP A 82 -5.50 -9.16 8.53
C ASP A 82 -4.27 -8.26 8.54
N TRP A 83 -4.43 -7.08 7.96
CA TRP A 83 -3.32 -6.12 7.80
C TRP A 83 -2.77 -5.61 9.14
N ASN A 84 -3.61 -5.55 10.18
CA ASN A 84 -3.19 -5.17 11.52
C ASN A 84 -2.32 -6.28 12.15
N ALA A 85 -2.73 -7.54 11.98
CA ALA A 85 -1.92 -8.68 12.39
C ALA A 85 -0.59 -8.77 11.62
N ASN A 86 -0.59 -8.45 10.33
CA ASN A 86 0.63 -8.40 9.53
C ASN A 86 1.56 -7.29 10.02
N ALA A 87 1.06 -6.07 10.22
CA ALA A 87 1.85 -4.97 10.77
C ALA A 87 2.45 -5.33 12.14
N LEU A 88 1.67 -5.97 13.02
CA LEU A 88 2.17 -6.43 14.32
C LEU A 88 3.27 -7.51 14.20
N LYS A 89 3.15 -8.44 13.25
CA LYS A 89 4.21 -9.43 12.99
C LYS A 89 5.48 -8.75 12.46
N SER A 90 5.35 -7.81 11.52
CA SER A 90 6.49 -7.02 11.03
C SER A 90 7.14 -6.23 12.17
N ALA A 91 6.35 -5.58 13.02
CA ALA A 91 6.84 -4.85 14.20
C ALA A 91 7.64 -5.73 15.15
N LYS A 92 7.11 -6.92 15.48
CA LYS A 92 7.82 -7.91 16.32
C LYS A 92 9.13 -8.35 15.68
N ASN A 93 9.14 -8.62 14.36
CA ASN A 93 10.36 -8.98 13.66
C ASN A 93 11.41 -7.87 13.75
N TYR A 94 11.03 -6.59 13.60
CA TYR A 94 11.97 -5.47 13.77
C TYR A 94 12.46 -5.32 15.21
N GLN A 95 11.58 -5.51 16.19
CA GLN A 95 11.95 -5.50 17.61
C GLN A 95 12.94 -6.62 17.94
N ASP A 96 12.66 -7.84 17.50
CA ASP A 96 13.43 -9.04 17.85
C ASP A 96 14.75 -9.14 17.07
N MET A 97 14.75 -8.81 15.78
CA MET A 97 15.92 -8.99 14.91
C MET A 97 16.83 -7.76 14.86
N MET A 98 16.25 -6.56 15.00
CA MET A 98 16.97 -5.29 14.82
C MET A 98 17.01 -4.44 16.09
N ALA A 99 16.37 -4.87 17.18
CA ALA A 99 16.31 -4.14 18.46
C ALA A 99 15.84 -2.68 18.29
N MET A 100 14.95 -2.44 17.33
CA MET A 100 14.45 -1.10 17.03
C MET A 100 13.52 -0.60 18.14
N SER A 101 13.52 0.73 18.35
CA SER A 101 12.57 1.37 19.27
C SER A 101 11.15 1.35 18.67
N PRO A 102 10.08 1.44 19.49
CA PRO A 102 8.71 1.51 18.98
C PRO A 102 8.50 2.65 17.96
N GLU A 103 9.11 3.81 18.18
CA GLU A 103 9.02 4.94 17.24
C GLU A 103 9.76 4.63 15.92
N GLY A 104 10.97 4.06 15.98
CA GLY A 104 11.69 3.64 14.77
C GLY A 104 10.95 2.54 14.00
N ILE A 105 10.29 1.62 14.70
CA ILE A 105 9.43 0.59 14.08
C ILE A 105 8.25 1.26 13.37
N ARG A 106 7.58 2.22 14.01
CA ARG A 106 6.48 2.98 13.39
C ARG A 106 6.91 3.67 12.10
N GLU A 107 8.05 4.35 12.13
CA GLU A 107 8.62 5.00 10.94
C GLU A 107 8.96 3.98 9.85
N GLN A 108 9.55 2.84 10.22
CA GLN A 108 9.89 1.79 9.27
C GLN A 108 8.65 1.18 8.61
N LEU A 109 7.61 0.88 9.38
CA LEU A 109 6.37 0.31 8.87
C LEU A 109 5.65 1.26 7.91
N THR A 110 5.71 2.57 8.15
CA THR A 110 5.02 3.58 7.32
C THR A 110 5.88 4.14 6.18
N SER A 111 7.17 3.84 6.17
CA SER A 111 8.12 4.37 5.19
C SER A 111 7.76 3.97 3.76
N GLU A 112 7.85 4.92 2.83
CA GLU A 112 7.69 4.69 1.39
C GLU A 112 8.75 3.75 0.82
N HIS A 113 9.89 3.62 1.49
CA HIS A 113 10.96 2.68 1.15
C HIS A 113 10.97 1.44 2.05
N GLY A 114 10.09 1.40 3.05
CA GLY A 114 9.91 0.28 3.97
C GLY A 114 8.70 -0.55 3.60
N ASP A 115 7.88 -0.86 4.60
CA ASP A 115 6.75 -1.78 4.42
C ASP A 115 5.49 -1.12 3.87
N LYS A 116 5.35 0.22 3.92
CA LYS A 116 4.16 0.97 3.45
C LYS A 116 2.83 0.56 4.10
N TYR A 117 2.84 0.19 5.38
CA TYR A 117 1.62 0.08 6.16
C TYR A 117 0.97 1.46 6.33
N THR A 118 -0.34 1.49 6.52
CA THR A 118 -1.02 2.74 6.89
C THR A 118 -0.58 3.19 8.29
N ALA A 119 -0.69 4.49 8.56
CA ALA A 119 -0.37 5.03 9.89
C ALA A 119 -1.16 4.31 11.01
N GLU A 120 -2.44 4.01 10.77
CA GLU A 120 -3.29 3.30 11.73
C GLU A 120 -2.81 1.86 12.01
N GLN A 121 -2.34 1.15 10.98
CA GLN A 121 -1.80 -0.20 11.11
C GLN A 121 -0.46 -0.20 11.86
N ALA A 122 0.40 0.77 11.57
CA ALA A 122 1.65 0.95 12.29
C ALA A 122 1.42 1.32 13.76
N ASP A 123 0.48 2.24 14.03
CA ASP A 123 0.08 2.65 15.38
C ASP A 123 -0.49 1.45 16.16
N TYR A 124 -1.36 0.67 15.52
CA TYR A 124 -1.86 -0.58 16.10
C TYR A 124 -0.70 -1.53 16.43
N ALA A 125 0.22 -1.74 15.49
CA ALA A 125 1.33 -2.66 15.67
C ALA A 125 2.21 -2.29 16.87
N VAL A 126 2.63 -1.02 16.96
CA VAL A 126 3.52 -0.57 18.06
C VAL A 126 2.81 -0.53 19.41
N ALA A 127 1.50 -0.25 19.44
CA ALA A 127 0.70 -0.28 20.67
C ALA A 127 0.50 -1.71 21.22
N ASN A 128 0.70 -2.74 20.38
CA ASN A 128 0.53 -4.15 20.75
C ASN A 128 1.86 -4.92 20.82
N LEU A 129 3.00 -4.21 20.79
CA LEU A 129 4.32 -4.80 21.08
C LEU A 129 4.43 -5.17 22.59
N PRO A 130 5.15 -6.26 22.93
CA PRO A 130 5.37 -6.68 24.31
C PRO A 130 6.30 -5.76 25.11
#